data_AF-A0A0K9N9A4-F1
#
_entry.id   AF-A0A0K9N9A4-F1
#
_cell.length_a   1.000
_cell.length_b   1.000
_cell.length_c   1.000
_cell.angle_alpha   90.00
_cell.angle_beta   90.00
_cell.angle_gamma   90.00
#
_symmetry.space_group_name_H-M   'P 1'
#
loop_
_entity.id
_entity.type
_entity.pdbx_description
1 polymer ?
#
loop_
_entity_poly.entity_id
_entity_poly.type
_entity_poly.pdbx_seq_one_letter_code
_entity_poly.pdbx_strand_id
1 'polypeptide(L)'
;MSAHYDAAMKAMENQEQMMNLYNAILEELMKWQTAIEGIAAFITIPVMLIFFHKDRVKERAAGILPNKKAPIWKYSAVLLMSVAMCWGLNNLIAISGVSAISGTYEETMEILYTPPLLIQVICLGILVPICEELVFRGLMFKRMRARAGYLQSAIYSSVVFAILHVNLVQMIYSFVLGLMLAYIYEKYGSIKAPVAAHVVMNIFSVLATKYELLDWLAADIMRIGIVTVVCAAVAATMFVFIQRIEERPDYPNKPGENENLAAI
;
A
#
# COMPACT_ATOMS: atom_id res chain seq x y z
N MET A 1 -32.04 -30.92 -7.01
CA MET A 1 -31.78 -29.57 -7.54
C MET A 1 -32.16 -28.60 -6.44
N SER A 2 -31.23 -27.82 -5.89
CA SER A 2 -31.48 -26.99 -4.70
C SER A 2 -32.47 -25.86 -5.03
N ALA A 3 -33.24 -25.39 -4.05
CA ALA A 3 -34.19 -24.27 -4.23
C ALA A 3 -33.56 -23.01 -4.85
N HIS A 4 -32.24 -22.83 -4.69
CA HIS A 4 -31.47 -21.77 -5.31
C HIS A 4 -31.32 -21.92 -6.83
N TYR A 5 -31.28 -23.15 -7.35
CA TYR A 5 -31.22 -23.42 -8.78
C TYR A 5 -32.55 -23.11 -9.47
N ASP A 6 -33.68 -23.50 -8.87
CA ASP A 6 -35.01 -23.20 -9.44
C ASP A 6 -35.33 -21.69 -9.40
N ALA A 7 -34.85 -20.98 -8.37
CA ALA A 7 -34.92 -19.52 -8.30
C ALA A 7 -34.07 -18.84 -9.38
N ALA A 8 -32.87 -19.35 -9.65
CA ALA A 8 -32.00 -18.84 -10.72
C ALA A 8 -32.58 -19.07 -12.12
N MET A 9 -33.18 -20.24 -12.35
CA MET A 9 -33.84 -20.55 -13.62
C MET A 9 -35.08 -19.68 -13.88
N LYS A 10 -35.89 -19.40 -12.85
CA LYS A 10 -37.03 -18.45 -12.97
C LYS A 10 -36.57 -17.02 -13.21
N ALA A 11 -35.49 -16.58 -12.57
CA ALA A 11 -34.96 -15.24 -12.75
C ALA A 11 -34.45 -14.99 -14.18
N MET A 12 -33.97 -16.02 -14.89
CA MET A 12 -33.55 -15.90 -16.30
C MET A 12 -34.71 -15.60 -17.26
N GLU A 13 -35.96 -15.85 -16.86
CA GLU A 13 -37.15 -15.61 -17.71
C GLU A 13 -37.68 -14.17 -17.57
N ASN A 14 -37.25 -13.42 -16.55
CA ASN A 14 -37.68 -12.05 -16.29
C ASN A 14 -36.49 -11.14 -15.95
N GLN A 15 -36.24 -10.13 -16.78
CA GLN A 15 -35.13 -9.18 -16.64
C GLN A 15 -35.09 -8.50 -15.25
N GLU A 16 -36.24 -8.20 -14.64
CA GLU A 16 -36.32 -7.62 -13.29
C GLU A 16 -35.86 -8.62 -12.22
N GLN A 17 -36.28 -9.89 -12.35
CA GLN A 17 -35.86 -10.94 -11.42
C GLN A 17 -34.38 -11.29 -11.58
N MET A 18 -33.85 -11.25 -12.80
CA MET A 18 -32.41 -11.40 -13.06
C MET A 18 -31.61 -10.27 -12.41
N MET A 19 -32.06 -9.02 -12.53
CA MET A 19 -31.40 -7.88 -11.87
C MET A 19 -31.47 -7.98 -10.34
N ASN A 20 -32.61 -8.42 -9.78
CA ASN A 20 -32.74 -8.63 -8.34
C ASN A 20 -31.82 -9.74 -7.83
N LEU A 21 -31.72 -10.86 -8.57
CA LEU A 21 -30.78 -11.93 -8.25
C LEU A 21 -29.32 -11.47 -8.36
N TYR A 22 -29.00 -10.70 -9.39
CA TYR A 22 -27.67 -10.12 -9.58
C TYR A 22 -27.27 -9.22 -8.41
N ASN A 23 -28.14 -8.30 -8.00
CA ASN A 23 -27.90 -7.42 -6.86
C ASN A 23 -27.76 -8.21 -5.55
N ALA A 24 -28.57 -9.24 -5.33
CA ALA A 24 -28.46 -10.10 -4.15
C ALA A 24 -27.12 -10.87 -4.11
N ILE A 25 -26.62 -11.33 -5.25
CA ILE A 25 -25.30 -11.98 -5.36
C ILE A 25 -24.20 -10.97 -5.08
N LEU A 26 -24.28 -9.76 -5.65
CA LEU A 26 -23.30 -8.70 -5.41
C LEU A 26 -23.26 -8.30 -3.93
N GLU A 27 -24.41 -8.10 -3.31
CA GLU A 27 -24.49 -7.75 -1.88
C GLU A 27 -23.85 -8.83 -1.00
N GLU A 28 -24.09 -10.11 -1.31
CA GLU A 28 -23.47 -11.20 -0.59
C GLU A 28 -21.96 -11.28 -0.82
N LEU A 29 -21.49 -11.01 -2.05
CA LEU A 29 -20.06 -10.95 -2.37
C LEU A 29 -19.37 -9.78 -1.65
N MET A 30 -20.01 -8.61 -1.61
CA MET A 30 -19.51 -7.40 -0.93
C MET A 30 -19.29 -7.64 0.56
N LYS A 31 -20.18 -8.40 1.24
CA LYS A 31 -20.03 -8.73 2.68
C LYS A 31 -18.73 -9.48 2.98
N TRP A 32 -18.28 -10.33 2.07
CA TRP A 32 -17.10 -11.18 2.26
C TRP A 32 -15.84 -10.64 1.60
N GLN A 33 -15.94 -9.58 0.79
CA GLN A 33 -14.82 -9.02 0.01
C GLN A 33 -13.55 -8.82 0.84
N THR A 34 -13.64 -8.11 1.97
CA THR A 34 -12.47 -7.84 2.84
C THR A 34 -11.86 -9.12 3.41
N ALA A 35 -12.70 -10.10 3.78
CA ALA A 35 -12.22 -11.38 4.29
C ALA A 35 -11.56 -12.21 3.17
N ILE A 36 -12.11 -12.16 1.95
CA ILE A 36 -11.54 -12.80 0.76
C ILE A 36 -10.14 -12.24 0.50
N GLU A 37 -9.96 -10.93 0.54
CA GLU A 37 -8.64 -10.28 0.37
C GLU A 37 -7.66 -10.69 1.48
N GLY A 38 -8.11 -10.72 2.73
CA GLY A 38 -7.30 -11.17 3.86
C GLY A 38 -6.87 -12.64 3.75
N ILE A 39 -7.78 -13.53 3.34
CA ILE A 39 -7.50 -14.96 3.13
C ILE A 39 -6.56 -15.15 1.94
N ALA A 40 -6.80 -14.45 0.84
CA ALA A 40 -5.92 -14.46 -0.32
C ALA A 40 -4.50 -14.04 0.08
N ALA A 41 -4.36 -12.92 0.80
CA ALA A 41 -3.08 -12.45 1.33
C ALA A 41 -2.43 -13.50 2.24
N PHE A 42 -3.19 -14.09 3.16
CA PHE A 42 -2.69 -15.13 4.08
C PHE A 42 -2.12 -16.34 3.33
N ILE A 43 -2.78 -16.79 2.25
CA ILE A 43 -2.32 -17.91 1.41
C ILE A 43 -1.12 -17.51 0.56
N THR A 44 -1.09 -16.28 0.05
CA THR A 44 -0.02 -15.79 -0.82
C THR A 44 1.28 -15.50 -0.07
N ILE A 45 1.22 -15.05 1.19
CA ILE A 45 2.40 -14.70 2.00
C ILE A 45 3.43 -15.84 2.08
N PRO A 46 3.09 -17.09 2.46
CA PRO A 46 4.05 -18.20 2.49
C PRO A 46 4.75 -18.43 1.14
N VAL A 47 4.00 -18.36 0.04
CA VAL A 47 4.54 -18.52 -1.32
C VAL A 47 5.54 -17.41 -1.64
N MET A 48 5.20 -16.16 -1.32
CA MET A 48 6.09 -15.02 -1.53
C MET A 48 7.33 -15.07 -0.64
N LEU A 49 7.20 -15.55 0.61
CA LEU A 49 8.33 -15.76 1.51
C LEU A 49 9.31 -16.81 0.97
N ILE A 50 8.81 -17.90 0.36
CA ILE A 50 9.66 -18.91 -0.30
C ILE A 50 10.45 -18.29 -1.45
N PHE A 51 9.79 -17.50 -2.32
CA PHE A 51 10.50 -16.82 -3.42
C PHE A 51 11.50 -15.79 -2.92
N PHE A 52 11.11 -14.98 -1.94
CA PHE A 52 12.00 -14.00 -1.33
C PHE A 52 13.24 -14.66 -0.70
N HIS A 53 13.04 -15.78 0.01
CA HIS A 53 14.13 -16.56 0.58
C HIS A 53 15.07 -17.12 -0.49
N LYS A 54 14.52 -17.70 -1.57
CA LYS A 54 15.32 -18.20 -2.71
C LYS A 54 16.17 -17.09 -3.34
N ASP A 55 15.62 -15.90 -3.50
CA ASP A 55 16.36 -14.76 -4.03
C ASP A 55 17.48 -14.32 -3.07
N ARG A 56 17.23 -14.30 -1.75
CA ARG A 56 18.28 -14.02 -0.74
C ARG A 56 19.40 -15.06 -0.72
N VAL A 57 19.08 -16.34 -0.93
CA VAL A 57 20.10 -17.40 -1.02
C VAL A 57 20.98 -17.21 -2.25
N LYS A 58 20.38 -16.91 -3.41
CA LYS A 58 21.13 -16.61 -4.66
C LYS A 58 22.04 -15.39 -4.52
N GLU A 59 21.57 -14.34 -3.86
CA GLU A 59 22.36 -13.13 -3.60
C GLU A 59 23.59 -13.43 -2.73
N ARG A 60 23.41 -14.20 -1.65
CA ARG A 60 24.52 -14.62 -0.79
C ARG A 60 25.53 -15.48 -1.55
N ALA A 61 25.06 -16.38 -2.41
CA ALA A 61 25.92 -17.19 -3.26
C ALA A 61 26.70 -16.34 -4.29
N ALA A 62 26.13 -15.22 -4.73
CA ALA A 62 26.77 -14.24 -5.60
C ALA A 62 27.67 -13.24 -4.83
N GLY A 63 27.88 -13.41 -3.52
CA GLY A 63 28.72 -12.53 -2.70
C GLY A 63 28.07 -11.21 -2.31
N ILE A 64 26.77 -11.00 -2.58
CA ILE A 64 26.05 -9.79 -2.18
C ILE A 64 25.78 -9.85 -0.68
N LEU A 65 26.44 -8.98 0.08
CA LEU A 65 26.31 -8.94 1.52
C LEU A 65 24.95 -8.34 1.94
N PRO A 66 24.32 -8.87 3.01
CA PRO A 66 23.18 -8.20 3.62
C PRO A 66 23.60 -6.87 4.24
N ASN A 67 22.79 -5.84 4.05
CA ASN A 67 22.99 -4.54 4.68
C ASN A 67 23.12 -4.63 6.19
N LYS A 68 23.86 -3.68 6.76
CA LYS A 68 23.81 -3.39 8.18
C LYS A 68 22.38 -3.03 8.58
N LYS A 69 21.88 -3.67 9.64
CA LYS A 69 20.55 -3.39 10.16
C LYS A 69 20.50 -1.97 10.73
N ALA A 70 19.49 -1.21 10.33
CA ALA A 70 19.20 0.09 10.91
C ALA A 70 18.95 -0.02 12.43
N PRO A 71 19.49 0.88 13.27
CA PRO A 71 19.10 0.98 14.67
C PRO A 71 17.61 1.26 14.83
N ILE A 72 17.03 0.79 15.94
CA ILE A 72 15.58 0.80 16.17
C ILE A 72 14.94 2.19 16.11
N TRP A 73 15.66 3.23 16.52
CA TRP A 73 15.17 4.62 16.46
C TRP A 73 14.95 5.12 15.04
N LYS A 74 15.65 4.57 14.04
CA LYS A 74 15.41 4.96 12.63
C LYS A 74 14.02 4.51 12.17
N TYR A 75 13.53 3.39 12.68
CA TYR A 75 12.17 2.94 12.41
C TYR A 75 11.13 3.94 12.93
N SER A 76 11.36 4.66 14.04
CA SER A 76 10.39 5.67 14.49
C SER A 76 10.26 6.83 13.52
N ALA A 77 11.36 7.26 12.88
CA ALA A 77 11.30 8.28 11.83
C ALA A 77 10.46 7.83 10.63
N VAL A 78 10.58 6.55 10.23
CA VAL A 78 9.74 5.96 9.18
C VAL A 78 8.28 5.95 9.60
N LEU A 79 7.96 5.48 10.81
CA LEU A 79 6.58 5.42 11.28
C LEU A 79 5.93 6.82 11.36
N LEU A 80 6.66 7.82 11.84
CA LEU A 80 6.17 9.20 11.87
C LEU A 80 5.94 9.76 10.46
N MET A 81 6.87 9.51 9.53
CA MET A 81 6.70 9.89 8.13
C MET A 81 5.47 9.21 7.52
N SER A 82 5.27 7.92 7.79
CA SER A 82 4.15 7.12 7.30
C SER A 82 2.80 7.66 7.76
N VAL A 83 2.63 7.93 9.06
CA VAL A 83 1.37 8.51 9.58
C VAL A 83 1.15 9.91 8.99
N ALA A 84 2.19 10.75 8.94
CA ALA A 84 2.09 12.08 8.37
C ALA A 84 1.73 12.07 6.89
N MET A 85 2.33 11.18 6.09
CA MET A 85 2.01 11.02 4.68
C MET A 85 0.62 10.43 4.46
N CYS A 86 0.20 9.45 5.26
CA CYS A 86 -1.14 8.88 5.17
C CYS A 86 -2.19 9.98 5.38
N TRP A 87 -2.05 10.73 6.46
CA TRP A 87 -2.97 11.79 6.80
C TRP A 87 -2.94 12.93 5.76
N GLY A 88 -1.74 13.43 5.43
CA GLY A 88 -1.57 14.53 4.49
C GLY A 88 -2.08 14.21 3.08
N LEU A 89 -1.83 12.99 2.56
CA LEU A 89 -2.31 12.59 1.24
C LEU A 89 -3.83 12.43 1.20
N ASN A 90 -4.46 11.87 2.25
CA ASN A 90 -5.92 11.80 2.32
C ASN A 90 -6.55 13.20 2.37
N ASN A 91 -5.95 14.14 3.10
CA ASN A 91 -6.41 15.53 3.08
C ASN A 91 -6.29 16.17 1.70
N LEU A 92 -5.17 15.96 0.99
CA LEU A 92 -4.98 16.47 -0.36
C LEU A 92 -6.01 15.90 -1.34
N ILE A 93 -6.32 14.61 -1.23
CA ILE A 93 -7.39 13.97 -2.02
C ILE A 93 -8.74 14.63 -1.72
N ALA A 94 -9.08 14.81 -0.44
CA ALA A 94 -10.33 15.46 -0.04
C ALA A 94 -10.43 16.90 -0.57
N ILE A 95 -9.37 17.71 -0.41
CA ILE A 95 -9.33 19.10 -0.90
C ILE A 95 -9.38 19.17 -2.43
N SER A 96 -8.75 18.22 -3.13
CA SER A 96 -8.69 18.21 -4.59
C SER A 96 -10.03 17.93 -5.27
N GLY A 97 -11.00 17.35 -4.55
CA GLY A 97 -12.27 16.90 -5.11
C GLY A 97 -12.14 15.68 -6.04
N VAL A 98 -10.97 15.02 -6.09
CA VAL A 98 -10.75 13.85 -6.96
C VAL A 98 -11.62 12.64 -6.54
N SER A 99 -12.05 12.58 -5.29
CA SER A 99 -13.03 11.58 -4.84
C SER A 99 -14.36 11.69 -5.58
N ALA A 100 -14.86 12.91 -5.79
CA ALA A 100 -16.15 13.17 -6.42
C ALA A 100 -16.19 12.85 -7.93
N ILE A 101 -15.04 12.75 -8.59
CA ILE A 101 -14.96 12.36 -10.01
C ILE A 101 -14.78 10.85 -10.20
N SER A 102 -14.48 10.10 -9.14
CA SER A 102 -14.24 8.67 -9.21
C SER A 102 -15.50 7.90 -8.89
N GLY A 103 -16.27 7.52 -9.92
CA GLY A 103 -17.58 6.88 -9.76
C GLY A 103 -17.61 5.58 -8.95
N THR A 104 -16.47 4.90 -8.76
CA THR A 104 -16.36 3.64 -8.01
C THR A 104 -15.69 3.77 -6.64
N TYR A 105 -15.18 4.97 -6.28
CA TYR A 105 -14.37 5.12 -5.06
C TYR A 105 -15.20 4.96 -3.78
N GLU A 106 -16.34 5.64 -3.69
CA GLU A 106 -17.21 5.60 -2.51
C GLU A 106 -17.74 4.18 -2.26
N GLU A 107 -18.21 3.51 -3.32
CA GLU A 107 -18.63 2.10 -3.28
C GLU A 107 -17.50 1.18 -2.78
N THR A 108 -16.27 1.37 -3.29
CA THR A 108 -15.12 0.58 -2.85
C THR A 108 -14.82 0.81 -1.36
N MET A 109 -14.85 2.07 -0.89
CA MET A 109 -14.63 2.38 0.53
C MET A 109 -15.72 1.77 1.41
N GLU A 110 -16.98 1.84 0.99
CA GLU A 110 -18.10 1.25 1.72
C GLU A 110 -17.92 -0.26 1.87
N ILE A 111 -17.60 -0.97 0.79
CA ILE A 111 -17.36 -2.42 0.80
C ILE A 111 -16.21 -2.80 1.76
N LEU A 112 -15.09 -2.08 1.68
CA LEU A 112 -13.89 -2.40 2.45
C LEU A 112 -14.04 -2.09 3.95
N TYR A 113 -14.81 -1.05 4.31
CA TYR A 113 -14.96 -0.59 5.70
C TYR A 113 -16.29 -0.95 6.37
N THR A 114 -17.18 -1.68 5.69
CA THR A 114 -18.40 -2.25 6.29
C THR A 114 -18.14 -3.39 7.31
N PRO A 115 -17.18 -4.31 7.09
CA PRO A 115 -16.97 -5.45 8.00
C PRO A 115 -16.61 -5.05 9.44
N PRO A 116 -16.68 -5.96 10.43
CA PRO A 116 -16.23 -5.67 11.79
C PRO A 116 -14.79 -5.13 11.87
N LEU A 117 -14.53 -4.16 12.75
CA LEU A 117 -13.23 -3.50 12.88
C LEU A 117 -12.06 -4.49 13.02
N LEU A 118 -12.25 -5.58 13.76
CA LEU A 118 -11.20 -6.60 13.92
C LEU A 118 -10.82 -7.26 12.58
N ILE A 119 -11.81 -7.54 11.71
CA ILE A 119 -11.58 -8.10 10.38
C ILE A 119 -10.85 -7.09 9.51
N GLN A 120 -11.24 -5.81 9.55
CA GLN A 120 -10.56 -4.74 8.80
C GLN A 120 -9.09 -4.60 9.22
N VAL A 121 -8.82 -4.55 10.52
CA VAL A 121 -7.45 -4.40 11.06
C VAL A 121 -6.59 -5.61 10.67
N ILE A 122 -7.09 -6.83 10.79
CA ILE A 122 -6.33 -8.04 10.46
C ILE A 122 -6.11 -8.13 8.94
N CYS A 123 -7.16 -7.97 8.14
CA CYS A 123 -7.10 -8.19 6.70
C CYS A 123 -6.43 -6.99 5.99
N LEU A 124 -7.06 -5.81 6.05
CA LEU A 124 -6.60 -4.59 5.36
C LEU A 124 -5.42 -3.94 6.07
N GLY A 125 -5.42 -3.95 7.41
CA GLY A 125 -4.36 -3.31 8.20
C GLY A 125 -3.05 -4.08 8.23
N ILE A 126 -3.08 -5.42 8.17
CA ILE A 126 -1.90 -6.25 8.43
C ILE A 126 -1.60 -7.22 7.27
N LEU A 127 -2.52 -8.13 6.95
CA LEU A 127 -2.22 -9.22 6.01
C LEU A 127 -2.00 -8.71 4.59
N VAL A 128 -2.91 -7.88 4.08
CA VAL A 128 -2.81 -7.27 2.74
C VAL A 128 -1.51 -6.48 2.58
N PRO A 129 -1.15 -5.50 3.42
CA PRO A 129 0.09 -4.74 3.24
C PRO A 129 1.35 -5.59 3.38
N ILE A 130 1.36 -6.63 4.24
CA ILE A 130 2.49 -7.57 4.29
C ILE A 130 2.64 -8.31 2.96
N CYS A 131 1.54 -8.81 2.41
CA CYS A 131 1.52 -9.50 1.13
C CYS A 131 2.00 -8.60 0.00
N GLU A 132 1.44 -7.38 -0.09
CA GLU A 132 1.80 -6.39 -1.10
C GLU A 132 3.28 -6.04 -1.03
N GLU A 133 3.83 -5.76 0.15
CA GLU A 133 5.25 -5.43 0.25
C GLU A 133 6.15 -6.60 -0.15
N LEU A 134 5.78 -7.84 0.18
CA LEU A 134 6.52 -9.01 -0.29
C LEU A 134 6.52 -9.11 -1.82
N VAL A 135 5.37 -8.89 -2.47
CA VAL A 135 5.24 -8.92 -3.93
C VAL A 135 6.00 -7.77 -4.58
N PHE A 136 5.68 -6.53 -4.20
CA PHE A 136 6.15 -5.34 -4.90
C PHE A 136 7.55 -4.92 -4.50
N ARG A 137 7.93 -5.02 -3.22
CA ARG A 137 9.26 -4.58 -2.73
C ARG A 137 10.21 -5.75 -2.59
N GLY A 138 9.74 -6.85 -2.03
CA GLY A 138 10.52 -8.06 -1.82
C GLY A 138 10.94 -8.73 -3.13
N LEU A 139 10.04 -8.83 -4.11
CA LEU A 139 10.29 -9.48 -5.39
C LEU A 139 10.45 -8.47 -6.53
N MET A 140 9.42 -7.70 -6.86
CA MET A 140 9.38 -6.95 -8.12
C MET A 140 10.43 -5.84 -8.18
N PHE A 141 10.36 -4.86 -7.26
CA PHE A 141 11.33 -3.78 -7.14
C PHE A 141 12.75 -4.33 -7.03
N LYS A 142 12.97 -5.30 -6.14
CA LYS A 142 14.29 -5.87 -5.88
C LYS A 142 14.90 -6.56 -7.11
N ARG A 143 14.13 -7.39 -7.82
CA ARG A 143 14.60 -8.09 -9.03
C ARG A 143 14.89 -7.11 -10.16
N MET A 144 14.08 -6.06 -10.29
CA MET A 144 14.33 -4.98 -11.25
C MET A 144 15.57 -4.17 -10.88
N ARG A 145 15.71 -3.82 -9.60
CA ARG A 145 16.84 -3.04 -9.07
C ARG A 145 18.17 -3.73 -9.26
N ALA A 146 18.20 -5.06 -9.30
CA ALA A 146 19.38 -5.86 -9.64
C ALA A 146 19.84 -5.73 -11.10
N ARG A 147 19.00 -5.17 -12.00
CA ARG A 147 19.29 -5.04 -13.44
C ARG A 147 19.10 -3.61 -13.97
N ALA A 148 18.45 -2.74 -13.21
CA ALA A 148 18.07 -1.39 -13.59
C ALA A 148 18.43 -0.38 -12.48
N GLY A 149 18.38 0.91 -12.83
CA GLY A 149 18.60 1.96 -11.85
C GLY A 149 17.48 2.03 -10.81
N TYR A 150 17.76 2.71 -9.69
CA TYR A 150 16.78 2.95 -8.62
C TYR A 150 15.49 3.56 -9.17
N LEU A 151 15.59 4.67 -9.91
CA LEU A 151 14.41 5.43 -10.34
C LEU A 151 13.50 4.61 -11.27
N GLN A 152 14.08 3.86 -12.20
CA GLN A 152 13.35 2.96 -13.10
C GLN A 152 12.60 1.88 -12.32
N SER A 153 13.26 1.27 -11.33
CA SER A 153 12.69 0.21 -10.50
C SER A 153 11.60 0.74 -9.57
N ALA A 154 11.81 1.92 -8.98
CA ALA A 154 10.86 2.59 -8.10
C ALA A 154 9.59 2.99 -8.86
N ILE A 155 9.74 3.66 -10.00
CA ILE A 155 8.59 4.10 -10.81
C ILE A 155 7.80 2.88 -11.30
N TYR A 156 8.46 1.89 -11.92
CA TYR A 156 7.75 0.74 -12.46
C TYR A 156 7.01 -0.04 -11.38
N SER A 157 7.67 -0.32 -10.26
CA SER A 157 7.02 -1.03 -9.15
C SER A 157 5.81 -0.28 -8.59
N SER A 158 5.91 1.04 -8.51
CA SER A 158 4.84 1.92 -8.03
C SER A 158 3.68 2.05 -9.00
N VAL A 159 3.94 2.10 -10.31
CA VAL A 159 2.90 2.16 -11.35
C VAL A 159 2.08 0.88 -11.36
N VAL A 160 2.74 -0.29 -11.34
CA VAL A 160 2.04 -1.57 -11.32
C VAL A 160 1.25 -1.74 -10.02
N PHE A 161 1.82 -1.34 -8.88
CA PHE A 161 1.12 -1.31 -7.60
C PHE A 161 -0.14 -0.43 -7.66
N ALA A 162 -0.03 0.78 -8.20
CA ALA A 162 -1.15 1.71 -8.37
C ALA A 162 -2.27 1.15 -9.24
N ILE A 163 -1.96 0.67 -10.44
CA ILE A 163 -2.97 0.18 -11.41
C ILE A 163 -3.82 -0.96 -10.83
N LEU A 164 -3.24 -1.79 -9.97
CA LEU A 164 -3.94 -2.92 -9.34
C LEU A 164 -5.01 -2.51 -8.31
N HIS A 165 -5.11 -1.22 -7.96
CA HIS A 165 -6.17 -0.72 -7.07
C HIS A 165 -7.49 -0.39 -7.81
N VAL A 166 -7.49 -0.39 -9.15
CA VAL A 166 -8.69 -0.38 -10.02
C VAL A 166 -9.68 0.79 -9.83
N ASN A 167 -9.33 1.81 -9.04
CA ASN A 167 -10.07 3.07 -8.95
C ASN A 167 -9.10 4.26 -8.94
N LEU A 168 -9.53 5.38 -9.52
CA LEU A 168 -8.66 6.53 -9.81
C LEU A 168 -8.02 7.12 -8.54
N VAL A 169 -8.81 7.28 -7.48
CA VAL A 169 -8.36 7.86 -6.21
C VAL A 169 -7.25 7.01 -5.59
N GLN A 170 -7.48 5.70 -5.45
CA GLN A 170 -6.48 4.80 -4.91
C GLN A 170 -5.29 4.62 -5.86
N MET A 171 -5.47 4.66 -7.17
CA MET A 171 -4.34 4.64 -8.11
C MET A 171 -3.38 5.80 -7.85
N ILE A 172 -3.89 7.02 -7.66
CA ILE A 172 -3.07 8.20 -7.36
C ILE A 172 -2.39 8.04 -6.00
N TYR A 173 -3.16 7.66 -4.96
CA TYR A 173 -2.63 7.45 -3.61
C TYR A 173 -1.54 6.36 -3.58
N SER A 174 -1.85 5.19 -4.14
CA SER A 174 -0.97 4.03 -4.17
C SER A 174 0.25 4.24 -5.04
N PHE A 175 0.21 5.11 -6.05
CA PHE A 175 1.42 5.51 -6.79
C PHE A 175 2.40 6.29 -5.90
N VAL A 176 1.91 7.27 -5.14
CA VAL A 176 2.76 8.08 -4.24
C VAL A 176 3.28 7.25 -3.07
N LEU A 177 2.40 6.47 -2.43
CA LEU A 177 2.77 5.47 -1.43
C LEU A 177 3.78 4.48 -2.01
N GLY A 178 3.54 4.08 -3.25
CA GLY A 178 4.41 3.37 -4.17
C GLY A 178 5.89 3.78 -4.04
N LEU A 179 6.12 5.03 -4.42
CA LEU A 179 7.44 5.64 -4.46
C LEU A 179 8.05 5.75 -3.06
N MET A 180 7.25 6.11 -2.05
CA MET A 180 7.71 6.20 -0.66
C MET A 180 8.21 4.85 -0.14
N LEU A 181 7.46 3.77 -0.33
CA LEU A 181 7.84 2.44 0.17
C LEU A 181 9.05 1.87 -0.58
N ALA A 182 9.15 2.13 -1.90
CA ALA A 182 10.35 1.79 -2.67
C ALA A 182 11.59 2.53 -2.14
N TYR A 183 11.45 3.82 -1.81
CA TYR A 183 12.51 4.61 -1.21
C TYR A 183 12.92 4.09 0.17
N ILE A 184 11.95 3.77 1.04
CA ILE A 184 12.22 3.18 2.37
C ILE A 184 12.94 1.83 2.22
N TYR A 185 12.50 0.99 1.28
CA TYR A 185 13.17 -0.28 1.01
C TYR A 185 14.63 -0.08 0.57
N GLU A 186 14.88 0.85 -0.36
CA GLU A 186 16.24 1.18 -0.83
C GLU A 186 17.10 1.74 0.31
N LYS A 187 16.55 2.55 1.21
CA LYS A 187 17.34 3.15 2.31
C LYS A 187 17.64 2.20 3.47
N TYR A 188 16.76 1.25 3.75
CA TYR A 188 16.93 0.33 4.87
C TYR A 188 17.49 -1.03 4.46
N GLY A 189 17.44 -1.36 3.17
CA GLY A 189 17.81 -2.70 2.64
C GLY A 189 17.06 -3.85 3.28
N SER A 190 15.89 -3.57 3.86
CA SER A 190 15.13 -4.52 4.65
C SER A 190 13.67 -4.40 4.32
N ILE A 191 13.03 -5.53 3.99
CA ILE A 191 11.59 -5.60 3.76
C ILE A 191 10.77 -5.20 4.99
N LYS A 192 11.35 -5.30 6.19
CA LYS A 192 10.67 -4.97 7.45
C LYS A 192 10.29 -3.49 7.56
N ALA A 193 11.13 -2.59 7.03
CA ALA A 193 10.89 -1.16 7.13
C ALA A 193 9.66 -0.70 6.32
N PRO A 194 9.53 -1.02 5.02
CA PRO A 194 8.33 -0.66 4.28
C PRO A 194 7.10 -1.47 4.73
N VAL A 195 7.25 -2.73 5.18
CA VAL A 195 6.13 -3.48 5.79
C VAL A 195 5.59 -2.74 7.02
N ALA A 196 6.46 -2.32 7.94
CA ALA A 196 6.03 -1.60 9.15
C ALA A 196 5.38 -0.26 8.79
N ALA A 197 5.96 0.48 7.84
CA ALA A 197 5.38 1.71 7.31
C ALA A 197 3.96 1.48 6.76
N HIS A 198 3.80 0.51 5.87
CA HIS A 198 2.55 0.24 5.18
C HIS A 198 1.45 -0.27 6.13
N VAL A 199 1.80 -1.20 7.04
CA VAL A 199 0.88 -1.68 8.08
C VAL A 199 0.39 -0.54 8.96
N VAL A 200 1.29 0.36 9.41
CA VAL A 200 0.89 1.50 10.24
C VAL A 200 -0.02 2.46 9.47
N MET A 201 0.24 2.70 8.18
CA MET A 201 -0.63 3.55 7.36
C MET A 201 -2.02 2.94 7.18
N ASN A 202 -2.12 1.64 6.89
CA ASN A 202 -3.42 1.00 6.70
C ASN A 202 -4.20 0.86 8.00
N ILE A 203 -3.55 0.51 9.12
CA ILE A 203 -4.21 0.53 10.43
C ILE A 203 -4.68 1.95 10.77
N PHE A 204 -3.83 2.96 10.53
CA PHE A 204 -4.21 4.34 10.76
C PHE A 204 -5.41 4.75 9.89
N SER A 205 -5.43 4.37 8.61
CA SER A 205 -6.55 4.61 7.69
C SER A 205 -7.84 3.94 8.18
N VAL A 206 -7.78 2.67 8.57
CA VAL A 206 -8.92 1.92 9.14
C VAL A 206 -9.49 2.64 10.37
N LEU A 207 -8.62 3.06 11.29
CA LEU A 207 -9.06 3.76 12.50
C LEU A 207 -9.58 5.17 12.18
N ALA A 208 -8.94 5.89 11.26
CA ALA A 208 -9.36 7.22 10.85
C ALA A 208 -10.74 7.21 10.20
N THR A 209 -11.03 6.21 9.36
CA THR A 209 -12.36 5.99 8.79
C THR A 209 -13.36 5.61 9.89
N LYS A 210 -13.01 4.67 10.78
CA LYS A 210 -13.92 4.19 11.84
C LYS A 210 -14.36 5.30 12.80
N TYR A 211 -13.48 6.24 13.08
CA TYR A 211 -13.74 7.37 13.99
C TYR A 211 -14.05 8.67 13.26
N GLU A 212 -14.33 8.63 11.95
CA GLU A 212 -14.77 9.79 11.15
C GLU A 212 -13.80 10.99 11.25
N LEU A 213 -12.49 10.69 11.36
CA LEU A 213 -11.47 11.73 11.59
C LEU A 213 -11.35 12.67 10.40
N LEU A 214 -11.55 12.16 9.17
CA LEU A 214 -11.54 12.97 7.95
C LEU A 214 -12.75 13.90 7.89
N ASP A 215 -13.94 13.45 8.31
CA ASP A 215 -15.13 14.29 8.35
C ASP A 215 -15.00 15.38 9.40
N TRP A 216 -14.48 15.05 10.58
CA TRP A 216 -14.16 16.03 11.63
C TRP A 216 -13.17 17.11 11.18
N LEU A 217 -12.20 16.74 10.32
CA LEU A 217 -11.26 17.70 9.72
C LEU A 217 -11.90 18.54 8.63
N ALA A 218 -12.66 17.91 7.73
CA ALA A 218 -13.31 18.56 6.61
C ALA A 218 -14.40 19.54 7.04
N ALA A 219 -14.94 19.40 8.26
CA ALA A 219 -15.91 20.32 8.85
C ALA A 219 -15.38 21.76 9.04
N ASP A 220 -14.06 21.98 9.01
CA ASP A 220 -13.45 23.30 9.17
C ASP A 220 -12.24 23.45 8.23
N ILE A 221 -12.35 24.38 7.27
CA ILE A 221 -11.32 24.66 6.26
C ILE A 221 -9.97 24.98 6.91
N MET A 222 -9.97 25.66 8.06
CA MET A 222 -8.73 26.00 8.75
C MET A 222 -8.08 24.75 9.36
N ARG A 223 -8.86 23.79 9.89
CA ARG A 223 -8.34 22.55 10.47
C ARG A 223 -7.69 21.67 9.41
N ILE A 224 -8.40 21.39 8.32
CA ILE A 224 -7.84 20.58 7.23
C ILE A 224 -6.60 21.25 6.61
N GLY A 225 -6.61 22.58 6.47
CA GLY A 225 -5.46 23.36 6.00
C GLY A 225 -4.23 23.23 6.92
N ILE A 226 -4.40 23.53 8.21
CA ILE A 226 -3.32 23.47 9.20
C ILE A 226 -2.75 22.06 9.30
N VAL A 227 -3.60 21.04 9.43
CA VAL A 227 -3.15 19.64 9.55
C VAL A 227 -2.40 19.21 8.30
N THR A 228 -2.86 19.59 7.11
CA THR A 228 -2.15 19.28 5.85
C THR A 228 -0.74 19.89 5.84
N VAL A 229 -0.58 21.14 6.24
CA VAL A 229 0.74 21.81 6.31
C VAL A 229 1.63 21.15 7.36
N VAL A 230 1.10 20.82 8.54
CA VAL A 230 1.86 20.12 9.59
C VAL A 230 2.31 18.74 9.11
N CYS A 231 1.43 17.96 8.49
CA CYS A 231 1.75 16.66 7.93
C CYS A 231 2.86 16.77 6.86
N ALA A 232 2.78 17.74 5.96
CA ALA A 232 3.82 17.98 4.97
C ALA A 232 5.17 18.34 5.61
N ALA A 233 5.17 19.21 6.63
CA ALA A 233 6.39 19.60 7.35
C ALA A 233 7.02 18.41 8.09
N VAL A 234 6.21 17.59 8.76
CA VAL A 234 6.68 16.38 9.46
C VAL A 234 7.23 15.36 8.47
N ALA A 235 6.52 15.08 7.39
CA ALA A 235 6.95 14.15 6.35
C ALA A 235 8.27 14.60 5.71
N ALA A 236 8.40 15.88 5.34
CA ALA A 236 9.63 16.43 4.79
C ALA A 236 10.81 16.34 5.78
N THR A 237 10.58 16.66 7.06
CA THR A 237 11.61 16.60 8.10
C THR A 237 12.10 15.16 8.32
N MET A 238 11.16 14.21 8.43
CA MET A 238 11.52 12.79 8.58
C MET A 238 12.21 12.24 7.34
N PHE A 239 11.79 12.66 6.15
CA PHE A 239 12.46 12.30 4.89
C PHE A 239 13.93 12.77 4.89
N VAL A 240 14.22 14.00 5.31
CA VAL A 240 15.61 14.50 5.42
C VAL A 240 16.41 13.68 6.44
N PHE A 241 15.83 13.27 7.57
CA PHE A 241 16.51 12.39 8.51
C PHE A 241 16.78 11.00 7.93
N ILE A 242 15.82 10.43 7.19
CA ILE A 242 15.97 9.13 6.52
C ILE A 242 17.02 9.21 5.40
N GLN A 243 17.14 10.33 4.69
CA GLN A 243 18.16 10.52 3.66
C GLN A 243 19.58 10.31 4.18
N ARG A 244 19.84 10.71 5.43
CA ARG A 244 21.13 10.60 6.12
C ARG A 244 21.46 9.17 6.58
N ILE A 245 20.60 8.20 6.29
CA ILE A 245 20.89 6.79 6.57
C ILE A 245 21.87 6.26 5.51
N GLU A 246 23.01 5.77 6.01
CA GLU A 246 24.10 5.21 5.20
C GLU A 246 23.94 3.70 4.92
N GLU A 247 22.90 3.07 5.44
CA GLU A 247 22.62 1.62 5.28
C GLU A 247 22.07 1.28 3.88
N ARG A 248 22.77 1.70 2.83
CA ARG A 248 22.40 1.45 1.44
C ARG A 248 22.67 -0.02 1.06
N PRO A 249 21.84 -0.62 0.20
CA PRO A 249 22.10 -1.93 -0.35
C PRO A 249 23.27 -1.91 -1.33
N ASP A 250 24.13 -2.91 -1.20
CA ASP A 250 25.22 -3.21 -2.12
C ASP A 250 24.64 -3.75 -3.44
N TYR A 251 23.91 -2.91 -4.17
CA TYR A 251 23.67 -3.16 -5.58
C TYR A 251 24.92 -2.69 -6.32
N PRO A 252 25.50 -3.49 -7.23
CA PRO A 252 26.51 -2.98 -8.13
C PRO A 252 25.89 -1.80 -8.87
N ASN A 253 26.38 -0.60 -8.59
CA ASN A 253 25.97 0.60 -9.33
C ASN A 253 26.31 0.35 -10.80
N LYS A 254 25.50 0.93 -11.70
CA LYS A 254 25.89 0.94 -13.11
C LYS A 254 27.27 1.61 -13.22
N PRO A 255 28.18 1.12 -14.08
CA PRO A 255 29.42 1.83 -14.34
C PRO A 255 29.11 3.31 -14.64
N GLY A 256 29.64 4.23 -13.81
CA GLY A 256 29.44 5.69 -13.94
C GLY A 256 28.61 6.39 -12.84
N GLU A 257 27.88 5.68 -11.97
CA GLU A 257 27.06 6.33 -10.91
C GLU A 257 27.89 6.83 -9.71
N ASN A 258 29.05 6.22 -9.45
CA ASN A 258 29.94 6.61 -8.35
C ASN A 258 30.83 7.82 -8.66
N GLU A 259 31.02 8.17 -9.94
CA GLU A 259 31.90 9.28 -10.33
C GLU A 259 31.25 10.64 -10.06
N ASN A 260 29.92 10.73 -10.14
CA ASN A 260 29.20 11.99 -9.90
C ASN A 260 28.99 12.34 -8.43
N LEU A 261 29.14 11.38 -7.50
CA LEU A 261 29.01 11.61 -6.06
C LEU A 261 30.32 12.00 -5.38
N ALA A 262 31.46 11.83 -6.06
CA ALA A 262 32.76 12.31 -5.59
C ALA A 262 33.07 13.75 -6.06
N ALA A 263 32.17 14.38 -6.81
CA ALA A 263 32.36 15.67 -7.46
C ALA A 263 31.51 16.82 -6.89
N ILE A 264 30.84 16.62 -5.74
CA ILE A 264 30.07 17.65 -5.01
C ILE A 264 30.51 17.62 -3.55
#